data_AF-A0AAD4BPU3-F1
#
_entry.id   AF-A0AAD4BPU3-F1
#
_cell.length_a   1.000
_cell.length_b   1.000
_cell.length_c   1.000
_cell.angle_alpha   90.00
_cell.angle_beta   90.00
_cell.angle_gamma   90.00
#
_symmetry.space_group_name_H-M   'P 1'
#
loop_
_entity.id
_entity.type
_entity.pdbx_description
1 polymer ?
#
loop_
_entity_poly.entity_id
_entity_poly.type
_entity_poly.pdbx_seq_one_letter_code
_entity_poly.pdbx_strand_id
1 'polypeptide(L)'
;MSDSTALSLSQLPPESLHVVFCYLDIPDVLRMRRVSRYLNGISHSRQVWTNAYRTAEFVRPPGPFLWQSTYDLEKALVCSFRVHWNLLNGGGPAQTEIQARKLREIRYTGIGVGVSLVFGRFLVIGFKEEVRCHDLKLEASDASIIYQSPGGMLGGLIAFLPLTSRVAHMHVQCRSRTRRRHHDFRSIRYTWGSNPE
;
A
#
# COMPACT_ATOMS: atom_id res chain seq x y z
N MET A 1 28.03 -31.03 38.33
CA MET A 1 27.31 -29.79 37.95
C MET A 1 27.95 -29.31 36.66
N SER A 2 27.26 -29.52 35.54
CA SER A 2 27.77 -29.11 34.23
C SER A 2 27.34 -27.67 33.99
N ASP A 3 28.30 -26.75 33.94
CA ASP A 3 28.03 -25.36 33.59
C ASP A 3 27.50 -25.31 32.14
N SER A 4 26.18 -25.12 32.00
CA SER A 4 25.60 -24.74 30.71
C SER A 4 26.08 -23.33 30.38
N THR A 5 27.15 -23.25 29.59
CA THR A 5 27.64 -21.99 29.04
C THR A 5 26.58 -21.46 28.07
N ALA A 6 25.88 -20.40 28.48
CA ALA A 6 24.94 -19.72 27.61
C ALA A 6 25.71 -19.16 26.41
N LEU A 7 25.42 -19.69 25.21
CA LEU A 7 26.00 -19.20 23.97
C LEU A 7 25.50 -17.77 23.72
N SER A 8 26.44 -16.82 23.65
CA SER A 8 26.11 -15.45 23.30
C SER A 8 26.01 -15.31 21.78
N LEU A 9 24.98 -14.61 21.30
CA LEU A 9 24.82 -14.29 19.88
C LEU A 9 26.03 -13.54 19.29
N SER A 10 26.81 -12.85 20.12
CA SER A 10 28.03 -12.15 19.70
C SER A 10 29.18 -13.09 19.29
N GLN A 11 29.11 -14.37 19.67
CA GLN A 11 30.11 -15.38 19.32
C GLN A 11 29.84 -16.04 17.97
N LEU A 12 28.65 -15.80 17.39
CA LEU A 12 28.30 -16.36 16.09
C LEU A 12 29.00 -15.60 14.95
N PRO A 13 29.43 -16.32 13.89
CA PRO A 13 29.91 -15.70 12.68
C PRO A 13 28.89 -14.72 12.10
N PRO A 14 29.34 -13.59 11.51
CA PRO A 14 28.45 -12.61 10.88
C PRO A 14 27.46 -13.23 9.89
N GLU A 15 27.89 -14.22 9.10
CA GLU A 15 27.11 -14.89 8.07
C GLU A 15 25.91 -15.64 8.67
N SER A 16 26.12 -16.34 9.79
CA SER A 16 25.05 -17.04 10.50
C SER A 16 24.01 -16.05 11.03
N LEU A 17 24.45 -14.89 11.53
CA LEU A 17 23.55 -13.85 11.98
C LEU A 17 22.74 -13.25 10.82
N HIS A 18 23.33 -13.07 9.64
CA HIS A 18 22.58 -12.61 8.47
C HIS A 18 21.45 -13.58 8.11
N VAL A 19 21.70 -14.90 8.19
CA VAL A 19 20.67 -15.92 7.98
C VAL A 19 19.56 -15.78 9.01
N VAL A 20 19.89 -15.64 10.30
CA VAL A 20 18.90 -15.43 11.37
C VAL A 20 18.06 -14.18 11.08
N PHE A 21 18.67 -13.06 10.74
CA PHE A 21 17.98 -11.80 10.42
C PHE A 21 17.05 -11.92 9.20
N CYS A 22 17.31 -12.83 8.27
CA CYS A 22 16.42 -13.07 7.14
C CYS A 22 15.09 -13.72 7.57
N TYR A 23 15.04 -14.37 8.72
CA TYR A 23 13.82 -14.98 9.28
C TYR A 23 13.09 -14.08 10.28
N LEU A 24 13.62 -12.90 10.58
CA LEU A 24 12.99 -11.96 11.51
C LEU A 24 12.01 -11.04 10.79
N ASP A 25 10.89 -10.76 11.45
CA ASP A 25 9.99 -9.71 11.02
C ASP A 25 10.60 -8.32 11.23
N ILE A 26 10.07 -7.33 10.51
CA ILE A 26 10.55 -5.95 10.57
C ILE A 26 10.64 -5.41 12.01
N PRO A 27 9.62 -5.58 12.89
CA PRO A 27 9.72 -5.10 14.27
C PRO A 27 10.87 -5.76 15.04
N ASP A 28 11.14 -7.04 14.78
CA ASP A 28 12.17 -7.79 15.47
C ASP A 28 13.56 -7.38 15.00
N VAL A 29 13.74 -7.18 13.68
CA VAL A 29 14.97 -6.57 13.15
C VAL A 29 15.25 -5.22 13.82
N LEU A 30 14.22 -4.36 13.96
CA LEU A 30 14.35 -3.06 14.61
C LEU A 30 14.61 -3.16 16.13
N ARG A 31 14.05 -4.15 16.81
CA ARG A 31 14.33 -4.41 18.23
C ARG A 31 15.76 -4.87 18.43
N MET A 32 16.25 -5.78 17.57
CA MET A 32 17.60 -6.33 17.65
C MET A 32 18.68 -5.25 17.53
N ARG A 33 18.44 -4.17 16.77
CA ARG A 33 19.32 -2.98 16.71
C ARG A 33 19.60 -2.35 18.06
N ARG A 34 18.60 -2.37 18.94
CA ARG A 34 18.68 -1.72 20.26
C ARG A 34 19.42 -2.57 21.27
N VAL A 35 19.64 -3.85 20.98
CA VAL A 35 20.28 -4.80 21.90
C VAL A 35 21.80 -4.64 21.89
N SER A 36 22.43 -4.53 20.73
CA SER A 36 23.88 -4.34 20.64
C SER A 36 24.31 -3.60 19.39
N ARG A 37 25.47 -2.92 19.47
CA ARG A 37 26.08 -2.22 18.31
C ARG A 37 26.45 -3.18 17.19
N TYR A 38 26.83 -4.41 17.53
CA TYR A 38 27.16 -5.45 16.56
C TYR A 38 25.93 -5.88 15.76
N LEU A 39 24.82 -6.20 16.45
CA LEU A 39 23.55 -6.53 15.81
C LEU A 39 22.98 -5.35 15.02
N ASN A 40 23.22 -4.12 15.49
CA ASN A 40 22.88 -2.92 14.73
C ASN A 40 23.60 -2.89 13.38
N GLY A 41 24.91 -3.17 13.34
CA GLY A 41 25.66 -3.26 12.08
C GLY A 41 25.11 -4.31 11.11
N ILE A 42 24.85 -5.53 11.59
CA ILE A 42 24.29 -6.63 10.79
C ILE A 42 22.92 -6.28 10.22
N SER A 43 22.06 -5.64 11.03
CA SER A 43 20.71 -5.25 10.62
C SER A 43 20.65 -4.18 9.52
N HIS A 44 21.76 -3.53 9.18
CA HIS A 44 21.85 -2.61 8.04
C HIS A 44 22.30 -3.29 6.74
N SER A 45 22.43 -4.62 6.75
CA SER A 45 22.75 -5.39 5.55
C SER A 45 21.62 -5.30 4.52
N ARG A 46 21.99 -5.02 3.27
CA ARG A 46 21.06 -4.98 2.14
C ARG A 46 20.30 -6.30 1.96
N GLN A 47 20.98 -7.42 2.20
CA GLN A 47 20.40 -8.75 2.03
C GLN A 47 19.23 -8.98 2.97
N VAL A 48 19.36 -8.55 4.23
CA VAL A 48 18.30 -8.63 5.25
C VAL A 48 17.06 -7.88 4.78
N TRP A 49 17.21 -6.62 4.36
CA TRP A 49 16.09 -5.80 3.91
C TRP A 49 15.50 -6.25 2.58
N THR A 50 16.32 -6.79 1.67
CA THR A 50 15.84 -7.37 0.42
C THR A 50 15.02 -8.63 0.68
N ASN A 51 15.44 -9.47 1.62
CA ASN A 51 14.71 -10.66 2.02
C ASN A 51 13.39 -10.30 2.69
N ALA A 52 13.43 -9.44 3.71
CA ALA A 52 12.25 -8.89 4.37
C ALA A 52 11.30 -8.22 3.37
N TYR A 53 11.86 -7.56 2.34
CA TYR A 53 11.04 -6.99 1.28
C TYR A 53 10.29 -8.08 0.56
N ARG A 54 10.95 -9.14 0.11
CA ARG A 54 10.35 -10.21 -0.68
C ARG A 54 9.29 -10.97 0.10
N THR A 55 9.57 -11.29 1.36
CA THR A 55 8.71 -12.11 2.23
C THR A 55 7.58 -11.35 2.90
N ALA A 56 7.60 -10.00 2.90
CA ALA A 56 6.54 -9.19 3.50
C ALA A 56 5.15 -9.52 2.93
N GLU A 57 4.21 -9.86 3.82
CA GLU A 57 2.81 -10.21 3.51
C GLU A 57 1.85 -9.01 3.42
N PHE A 58 2.36 -7.79 3.61
CA PHE A 58 1.58 -6.56 3.55
C PHE A 58 1.83 -5.78 2.25
N VAL A 59 0.90 -4.87 1.93
CA VAL A 59 1.00 -4.01 0.75
C VAL A 59 2.27 -3.16 0.84
N ARG A 60 3.08 -3.23 -0.21
CA ARG A 60 4.35 -2.52 -0.33
C ARG A 60 4.45 -1.85 -1.70
N PRO A 61 5.27 -0.80 -1.86
CA PRO A 61 5.55 -0.21 -3.17
C PRO A 61 6.13 -1.24 -4.16
N PRO A 62 6.30 -0.89 -5.45
CA PRO A 62 7.09 -1.70 -6.37
C PRO A 62 8.57 -1.80 -5.95
N GLY A 63 9.16 -3.00 -6.10
CA GLY A 63 10.54 -3.29 -5.74
C GLY A 63 10.76 -4.75 -5.32
N PRO A 64 11.93 -5.10 -4.77
CA PRO A 64 13.08 -4.24 -4.54
C PRO A 64 13.91 -4.06 -5.83
N PHE A 65 14.33 -2.83 -6.15
CA PHE A 65 15.18 -2.54 -7.32
C PHE A 65 16.65 -2.49 -6.96
N LEU A 66 17.53 -2.83 -7.91
CA LEU A 66 18.98 -2.83 -7.70
C LEU A 66 19.53 -1.44 -7.32
N TRP A 67 18.94 -0.36 -7.85
CA TRP A 67 19.34 1.02 -7.57
C TRP A 67 18.83 1.61 -6.25
N GLN A 68 17.86 0.98 -5.58
CA GLN A 68 17.36 1.47 -4.30
C GLN A 68 18.43 1.28 -3.23
N SER A 69 18.69 2.23 -2.35
CA SER A 69 19.62 2.02 -1.23
C SER A 69 19.01 1.09 -0.16
N THR A 70 19.81 0.56 0.77
CA THR A 70 19.26 -0.19 1.91
C THR A 70 18.34 0.68 2.76
N TYR A 71 18.69 1.96 2.91
CA TYR A 71 17.87 2.95 3.60
C TYR A 71 16.51 3.14 2.94
N ASP A 72 16.45 3.20 1.61
CA ASP A 72 15.18 3.32 0.88
C ASP A 72 14.28 2.09 1.08
N LEU A 73 14.87 0.89 1.03
CA LEU A 73 14.15 -0.36 1.25
C LEU A 73 13.60 -0.44 2.68
N GLU A 74 14.44 -0.14 3.66
CA GLU A 74 14.06 -0.09 5.07
C GLU A 74 12.92 0.91 5.28
N LYS A 75 13.08 2.15 4.82
CA LYS A 75 12.08 3.20 4.97
C LYS A 75 10.75 2.80 4.34
N ALA A 76 10.77 2.26 3.12
CA ALA A 76 9.56 1.81 2.43
C ALA A 76 8.85 0.69 3.21
N LEU A 77 9.60 -0.30 3.72
CA LEU A 77 9.05 -1.43 4.46
C LEU A 77 8.52 -1.03 5.83
N VAL A 78 9.25 -0.21 6.59
CA VAL A 78 8.80 0.29 7.89
C VAL A 78 7.54 1.13 7.75
N CYS A 79 7.47 2.00 6.73
CA CYS A 79 6.25 2.75 6.43
C CYS A 79 5.07 1.82 6.09
N SER A 80 5.29 0.84 5.21
CA SER A 80 4.26 -0.11 4.79
C SER A 80 3.75 -0.97 5.95
N PHE A 81 4.67 -1.48 6.78
CA PHE A 81 4.35 -2.22 7.99
C PHE A 81 3.55 -1.37 8.98
N ARG A 82 3.91 -0.10 9.20
CA ARG A 82 3.15 0.80 10.08
C ARG A 82 1.72 1.03 9.60
N VAL A 83 1.52 1.20 8.29
CA VAL A 83 0.18 1.33 7.71
C VAL A 83 -0.62 0.05 7.92
N HIS A 84 -0.02 -1.11 7.64
CA HIS A 84 -0.64 -2.41 7.85
C HIS A 84 -1.00 -2.64 9.32
N TRP A 85 -0.07 -2.38 10.24
CA TRP A 85 -0.29 -2.50 11.68
C TRP A 85 -1.41 -1.58 12.16
N ASN A 86 -1.42 -0.31 11.72
CA ASN A 86 -2.48 0.62 12.07
C ASN A 86 -3.84 0.20 11.50
N LEU A 87 -3.86 -0.44 10.33
CA LEU A 87 -5.09 -0.94 9.71
C LEU A 87 -5.67 -2.15 10.46
N LEU A 88 -4.81 -3.03 10.99
CA LEU A 88 -5.25 -4.24 11.69
C LEU A 88 -5.46 -4.04 13.20
N ASN A 89 -4.56 -3.29 13.85
CA ASN A 89 -4.48 -3.17 15.31
C ASN A 89 -4.80 -1.78 15.83
N GLY A 90 -4.87 -0.77 14.96
CA GLY A 90 -5.48 0.52 15.30
C GLY A 90 -6.97 0.27 15.44
N GLY A 91 -7.40 -0.02 16.67
CA GLY A 91 -8.76 -0.46 17.01
C GLY A 91 -9.82 0.28 16.21
N GLY A 92 -10.87 -0.47 15.83
CA GLY A 92 -12.00 0.02 15.04
C GLY A 92 -12.55 1.38 15.49
N PRO A 93 -13.40 2.01 14.68
CA PRO A 93 -13.53 3.44 14.31
C PRO A 93 -13.48 4.56 15.39
N ALA A 94 -12.95 4.34 16.58
CA ALA A 94 -13.10 5.21 17.75
C ALA A 94 -11.85 6.05 18.09
N GLN A 95 -10.69 5.82 17.48
CA GLN A 95 -9.47 6.63 17.76
C GLN A 95 -8.77 7.22 16.55
N THR A 96 -9.25 6.90 15.34
CA THR A 96 -9.01 7.70 14.14
C THR A 96 -10.34 8.16 13.56
N GLU A 97 -11.13 8.81 14.41
CA GLU A 97 -11.60 10.15 14.04
C GLU A 97 -10.35 11.06 13.91
N ILE A 98 -9.44 10.71 12.99
CA ILE A 98 -8.75 11.71 12.20
C ILE A 98 -9.93 12.46 11.64
N GLN A 99 -10.28 13.57 12.28
CA GLN A 99 -11.14 14.63 11.76
C GLN A 99 -11.25 14.40 10.28
N ALA A 100 -12.33 13.78 9.84
CA ALA A 100 -12.44 13.32 8.47
C ALA A 100 -12.25 14.58 7.64
N ARG A 101 -11.04 14.79 7.14
CA ARG A 101 -10.60 16.01 6.48
C ARG A 101 -11.52 16.10 5.30
N LYS A 102 -12.56 16.93 5.46
CA LYS A 102 -13.70 17.13 4.57
C LYS A 102 -13.78 16.01 3.55
N LEU A 103 -14.37 14.87 3.94
CA LEU A 103 -14.72 13.77 3.03
C LEU A 103 -15.28 14.44 1.77
N ARG A 104 -14.49 14.45 0.68
CA ARG A 104 -14.94 15.06 -0.56
C ARG A 104 -15.97 14.12 -1.11
N GLU A 105 -17.24 14.41 -0.79
CA GLU A 105 -18.37 13.73 -1.39
C GLU A 105 -18.39 14.12 -2.86
N ILE A 106 -17.87 13.25 -3.71
CA ILE A 106 -17.97 13.41 -5.16
C ILE A 106 -19.33 12.86 -5.55
N ARG A 107 -20.32 13.75 -5.61
CA ARG A 107 -21.67 13.41 -6.04
C ARG A 107 -21.66 13.11 -7.54
N TYR A 108 -22.11 11.91 -7.91
CA TYR A 108 -22.28 11.52 -9.31
C TYR A 108 -23.58 10.77 -9.51
N THR A 109 -24.28 11.10 -10.60
CA THR A 109 -25.63 10.60 -10.92
C THR A 109 -25.67 9.63 -12.10
N GLY A 110 -24.53 9.19 -12.63
CA GLY A 110 -24.47 8.29 -13.79
C GLY A 110 -24.08 6.84 -13.47
N ILE A 111 -24.19 5.99 -14.50
CA ILE A 111 -23.77 4.58 -14.47
C ILE A 111 -22.41 4.49 -15.17
N GLY A 112 -21.44 3.79 -14.56
CA GLY A 112 -20.11 3.57 -15.13
C GLY A 112 -19.06 4.55 -14.64
N VAL A 113 -18.71 4.47 -13.35
CA VAL A 113 -17.57 5.18 -12.78
C VAL A 113 -16.40 4.22 -12.64
N GLY A 114 -15.28 4.57 -13.25
CA GLY A 114 -13.98 3.94 -12.97
C GLY A 114 -13.22 4.76 -11.93
N VAL A 115 -12.59 4.12 -10.96
CA VAL A 115 -11.74 4.79 -9.98
C VAL A 115 -10.40 4.09 -9.95
N SER A 116 -9.32 4.85 -10.04
CA SER A 116 -7.95 4.36 -9.94
C SER A 116 -7.09 5.31 -9.11
N LEU A 117 -6.16 4.76 -8.34
CA LEU A 117 -5.18 5.52 -7.58
C LEU A 117 -3.83 5.42 -8.27
N VAL A 118 -3.35 6.54 -8.80
CA VAL A 118 -2.12 6.62 -9.58
C VAL A 118 -0.99 7.17 -8.70
N PHE A 119 0.10 6.39 -8.59
CA PHE A 119 1.27 6.70 -7.75
C PHE A 119 0.98 6.99 -6.27
N GLY A 120 -0.13 6.45 -5.73
CA GLY A 120 -0.52 6.69 -4.34
C GLY A 120 -0.82 8.16 -4.00
N ARG A 121 -0.95 9.02 -5.01
CA ARG A 121 -1.10 10.47 -4.87
C ARG A 121 -2.27 11.02 -5.66
N PHE A 122 -2.49 10.51 -6.87
CA PHE A 122 -3.51 11.05 -7.76
C PHE A 122 -4.71 10.11 -7.79
N LEU A 123 -5.86 10.59 -7.33
CA LEU A 123 -7.12 9.88 -7.47
C LEU A 123 -7.71 10.22 -8.84
N VAL A 124 -7.71 9.24 -9.75
CA VAL A 124 -8.26 9.37 -11.09
C VAL A 124 -9.64 8.74 -11.11
N ILE A 125 -10.64 9.55 -11.47
CA ILE A 125 -12.04 9.13 -11.57
C ILE A 125 -12.45 9.31 -13.03
N GLY A 126 -12.71 8.18 -13.68
CA GLY A 126 -13.23 8.13 -15.04
C GLY A 126 -14.75 8.09 -15.01
N PHE A 127 -15.36 9.06 -15.70
CA PHE A 127 -16.78 9.11 -16.01
C PHE A 127 -16.98 8.88 -17.51
N LYS A 128 -18.24 8.77 -17.94
CA LYS A 128 -18.57 8.54 -19.37
C LYS A 128 -17.98 9.59 -20.31
N GLU A 129 -17.90 10.85 -19.88
CA GLU A 129 -17.56 12.01 -20.73
C GLU A 129 -16.38 12.83 -20.19
N GLU A 130 -15.92 12.53 -18.98
CA GLU A 130 -14.84 13.26 -18.34
C GLU A 130 -13.95 12.32 -17.53
N VAL A 131 -12.67 12.67 -17.43
CA VAL A 131 -11.74 12.07 -16.47
C VAL A 131 -11.28 13.16 -15.53
N ARG A 132 -11.44 12.95 -14.23
CA ARG A 132 -10.98 13.88 -13.18
C ARG A 132 -9.79 13.28 -12.48
N CYS A 133 -8.71 14.05 -12.38
CA CYS A 133 -7.51 13.68 -11.64
C CYS A 133 -7.35 14.62 -10.45
N HIS A 134 -7.48 14.09 -9.24
CA HIS A 134 -7.34 14.86 -7.99
C HIS A 134 -5.99 14.55 -7.33
N ASP A 135 -5.20 15.59 -7.04
CA ASP A 135 -4.00 15.42 -6.21
C ASP A 135 -4.38 15.36 -4.72
N LEU A 136 -4.19 14.20 -4.10
CA LEU A 136 -4.53 13.96 -2.70
C LEU A 136 -3.64 14.72 -1.71
N LYS A 137 -2.52 15.31 -2.16
CA LYS A 137 -1.65 16.13 -1.31
C LYS A 137 -2.06 17.61 -1.27
N LEU A 138 -2.82 18.06 -2.25
CA LEU A 138 -3.28 19.44 -2.33
C LEU A 138 -4.63 19.56 -1.61
N GLU A 139 -4.66 20.31 -0.50
CA GLU A 139 -5.90 20.52 0.26
C GLU A 139 -6.92 21.39 -0.49
N ALA A 140 -6.47 22.13 -1.51
CA ALA A 140 -7.29 23.04 -2.31
C ALA A 140 -8.34 22.31 -3.15
N SER A 141 -9.59 22.81 -3.12
CA SER A 141 -10.74 22.26 -3.85
C SER A 141 -10.50 22.15 -5.36
N ASP A 142 -9.60 22.97 -5.89
CA ASP A 142 -9.44 23.21 -7.34
C ASP A 142 -8.25 22.48 -7.96
N ALA A 143 -7.53 21.64 -7.19
CA ALA A 143 -6.44 20.81 -7.70
C ALA A 143 -6.95 19.57 -8.47
N SER A 144 -7.96 19.77 -9.32
CA SER A 144 -8.48 18.74 -10.22
C SER A 144 -8.19 19.09 -11.67
N ILE A 145 -7.45 18.24 -12.35
CA ILE A 145 -7.34 18.31 -13.81
C ILE A 145 -8.55 17.58 -14.36
N ILE A 146 -9.39 18.30 -15.12
CA ILE A 146 -10.56 17.74 -15.79
C ILE A 146 -10.23 17.61 -17.26
N TYR A 147 -10.27 16.38 -17.76
CA TYR A 147 -10.18 16.10 -19.19
C TYR A 147 -11.57 15.78 -19.72
N GLN A 148 -12.06 16.55 -20.68
CA GLN A 148 -13.30 16.28 -21.41
C GLN A 148 -12.94 15.90 -22.84
N SER A 149 -13.51 14.81 -23.34
CA SER A 149 -13.30 14.44 -24.74
C SER A 149 -14.14 15.34 -25.65
N PRO A 150 -13.53 15.97 -26.66
CA PRO A 150 -14.27 16.67 -27.70
C PRO A 150 -15.05 15.63 -28.50
N GLY A 151 -16.35 15.48 -28.26
CA GLY A 151 -17.25 14.63 -29.05
C GLY A 151 -17.93 13.45 -28.35
N GLY A 152 -17.88 13.35 -27.00
CA GLY A 152 -18.74 12.42 -26.25
C GLY A 152 -18.42 10.92 -26.38
N MET A 153 -17.30 10.54 -27.03
CA MET A 153 -16.85 9.15 -27.16
C MET A 153 -15.64 8.84 -26.26
N LEU A 154 -15.83 8.87 -24.94
CA LEU A 154 -14.86 8.29 -23.98
C LEU A 154 -15.19 6.87 -23.55
N GLY A 155 -16.38 6.36 -23.92
CA GLY A 155 -16.87 5.04 -23.53
C GLY A 155 -15.97 3.87 -23.93
N GLY A 156 -15.10 4.04 -24.93
CA GLY A 156 -14.13 3.02 -25.35
C GLY A 156 -12.75 3.12 -24.69
N LEU A 157 -12.31 4.32 -24.28
CA LEU A 157 -10.92 4.53 -23.86
C LEU A 157 -10.65 4.07 -22.42
N ILE A 158 -11.66 4.12 -21.56
CA ILE A 158 -11.55 3.71 -20.15
C ILE A 158 -11.49 2.17 -20.03
N ALA A 159 -11.98 1.43 -21.04
CA ALA A 159 -11.95 -0.04 -21.06
C ALA A 159 -10.59 -0.63 -21.52
N PHE A 160 -9.70 0.17 -22.14
CA PHE A 160 -8.56 -0.35 -22.91
C PHE A 160 -7.20 0.32 -22.62
N LEU A 161 -7.00 0.88 -21.43
CA LEU A 161 -5.63 1.08 -20.96
C LEU A 161 -5.25 -0.06 -20.01
N PRO A 162 -4.82 -1.23 -20.51
CA PRO A 162 -3.90 -2.04 -19.75
C PRO A 162 -2.61 -1.22 -19.70
N LEU A 163 -2.47 -0.39 -18.67
CA LEU A 163 -1.17 0.17 -18.31
C LEU A 163 -0.30 -1.02 -17.92
N THR A 164 0.40 -1.57 -18.92
CA THR A 164 1.30 -2.71 -18.82
C THR A 164 2.53 -2.31 -18.01
N SER A 165 2.37 -2.17 -16.70
CA SER A 165 3.47 -2.26 -15.76
C SER A 165 2.88 -2.44 -14.38
N ARG A 166 2.68 -3.70 -13.96
CA ARG A 166 2.51 -4.21 -12.59
C ARG A 166 2.24 -3.15 -11.50
N VAL A 167 1.14 -2.40 -11.64
CA VAL A 167 0.54 -1.63 -10.56
C VAL A 167 -0.56 -2.51 -10.00
N ALA A 168 -0.66 -2.60 -8.67
CA ALA A 168 -1.75 -3.33 -8.03
C ALA A 168 -3.09 -2.85 -8.59
N HIS A 169 -3.71 -3.67 -9.43
CA HIS A 169 -4.99 -3.35 -10.05
C HIS A 169 -6.08 -3.52 -9.00
N MET A 170 -6.51 -2.40 -8.43
CA MET A 170 -7.69 -2.38 -7.57
C MET A 170 -8.93 -2.32 -8.46
N HIS A 171 -9.45 -3.50 -8.84
CA HIS A 171 -10.66 -3.61 -9.65
C HIS A 171 -11.90 -3.39 -8.79
N VAL A 172 -12.55 -2.24 -8.92
CA VAL A 172 -13.80 -1.92 -8.21
C VAL A 172 -14.97 -2.39 -9.06
N GLN A 173 -15.58 -3.54 -8.71
CA GLN A 173 -16.79 -4.01 -9.39
C GLN A 173 -18.05 -3.52 -8.68
N CYS A 174 -18.67 -2.47 -9.22
CA CYS A 174 -19.97 -1.98 -8.77
C CYS A 174 -21.10 -2.91 -9.26
N ARG A 175 -21.59 -3.82 -8.40
CA ARG A 175 -22.85 -4.55 -8.68
C ARG A 175 -24.05 -3.71 -8.24
N SER A 176 -24.91 -3.35 -9.18
CA SER A 176 -26.25 -2.84 -8.89
C SER A 176 -27.19 -4.01 -8.60
N ARG A 177 -27.90 -3.95 -7.46
CA ARG A 177 -29.04 -4.83 -7.20
C ARG A 177 -30.30 -3.98 -7.31
N THR A 178 -31.05 -4.17 -8.38
CA THR A 178 -32.28 -3.42 -8.65
C THR A 178 -33.39 -3.91 -7.72
N ARG A 179 -33.78 -3.10 -6.73
CA ARG A 179 -35.09 -3.20 -6.08
C ARG A 179 -35.68 -1.81 -5.88
N ARG A 180 -36.98 -1.70 -6.18
CA ARG A 180 -37.71 -0.45 -6.37
C ARG A 180 -37.87 0.36 -5.07
N ARG A 181 -37.61 1.66 -5.21
CA ARG A 181 -38.08 2.85 -4.47
C ARG A 181 -37.33 3.27 -3.20
N HIS A 182 -36.99 4.58 -3.24
CA HIS A 182 -36.47 5.51 -2.24
C HIS A 182 -34.99 5.41 -1.83
N HIS A 183 -34.23 6.42 -2.30
CA HIS A 183 -32.86 6.82 -1.91
C HIS A 183 -31.87 5.67 -1.67
N ASP A 184 -31.36 5.11 -2.75
CA ASP A 184 -30.26 4.14 -2.72
C ASP A 184 -28.93 4.83 -2.41
N PHE A 185 -28.42 4.63 -1.20
CA PHE A 185 -27.00 4.78 -0.88
C PHE A 185 -26.27 3.51 -1.30
N ARG A 186 -25.25 3.64 -2.16
CA ARG A 186 -24.40 2.51 -2.56
C ARG A 186 -23.13 2.48 -1.73
N SER A 187 -23.00 1.44 -0.91
CA SER A 187 -21.77 1.13 -0.19
C SER A 187 -20.78 0.45 -1.14
N ILE A 188 -19.55 0.96 -1.19
CA ILE A 188 -18.44 0.36 -1.92
C ILE A 188 -17.82 -0.72 -1.02
N ARG A 189 -17.80 -1.97 -1.48
CA ARG A 189 -17.04 -3.06 -0.82
C ARG A 189 -15.81 -3.40 -1.65
N TYR A 190 -14.72 -3.67 -0.95
CA TYR A 190 -13.45 -4.07 -1.52
C TYR A 190 -13.35 -5.60 -1.53
N THR A 191 -13.02 -6.18 -2.69
CA THR A 191 -12.69 -7.61 -2.80
C THR A 191 -11.36 -7.75 -3.53
N TRP A 192 -10.42 -8.46 -2.91
CA TRP A 192 -9.13 -8.78 -3.51
C TRP A 192 -9.28 -10.03 -4.37
N GLY A 193 -9.03 -9.90 -5.67
CA GLY A 193 -8.89 -11.04 -6.57
C GLY A 193 -7.42 -11.45 -6.62
N SER A 194 -7.09 -12.58 -6.02
CA SER A 194 -5.87 -13.32 -6.38
C SER A 194 -6.08 -13.88 -7.78
N ASN A 195 -5.20 -13.55 -8.73
CA ASN A 195 -5.24 -14.19 -10.03
C ASN A 195 -4.89 -15.67 -9.83
N PRO A 196 -5.68 -16.64 -10.31
CA PRO A 196 -5.20 -18.01 -10.44
C PRO A 196 -4.08 -18.02 -11.50
N GLU A 197 -3.00 -18.73 -11.18
CA GLU A 197 -1.89 -19.01 -12.11
C GLU A 197 -2.37 -19.76 -13.36
#